data_AF-A0A2T1G880-F1
#
_entry.id   AF-A0A2T1G880-F1
#
_cell.length_a   1.000
_cell.length_b   1.000
_cell.length_c   1.000
_cell.angle_alpha   90.00
_cell.angle_beta   90.00
_cell.angle_gamma   90.00
#
_symmetry.space_group_name_H-M   'P 1'
#
loop_
_entity.id
_entity.type
_entity.pdbx_description
1 polymer ?
#
loop_
_entity_poly.entity_id
_entity_poly.type
_entity_poly.pdbx_seq_one_letter_code
_entity_poly.pdbx_strand_id
1 'polypeptide(L)'
;MNLPDWLQKPALPTETTFDRFVQNIGGQKISDILPGDPSFQNADYLFRNESVIAELKTLQTDFGTTDSFRDKHIKLLEKYISDGRMTFGAIFRSAECPEEYSKDLLRLFRPALCRILKKANQQIKETKKELNFANNHGIILLVNDDFISLEPRFITSIICEVLTHSYSSIDAFVYLTLNHYVDIPGNDYANLLWIPVYSERAPSSLVDFVNKLGSQWCDFLEVDVGEFDNKVVTDDPSAILQARAIPRKLT
;
A
#
# COMPACT_ATOMS: atom_id res chain seq x y z
N MET A 1 5.80 -3.50 30.79
CA MET A 1 5.46 -4.70 29.99
C MET A 1 6.52 -4.77 28.91
N ASN A 2 7.31 -5.85 28.84
CA ASN A 2 8.31 -5.98 27.79
C ASN A 2 7.58 -6.22 26.46
N LEU A 3 7.93 -5.45 25.42
CA LEU A 3 7.41 -5.70 24.08
C LEU A 3 7.90 -7.07 23.60
N PRO A 4 7.09 -7.82 22.85
CA PRO A 4 7.52 -9.05 22.19
C PRO A 4 8.85 -8.86 21.43
N ASP A 5 9.71 -9.87 21.38
CA ASP A 5 11.05 -9.77 20.77
C ASP A 5 11.02 -9.28 19.31
N TRP A 6 9.96 -9.62 18.56
CA TRP A 6 9.77 -9.16 17.18
C TRP A 6 9.45 -7.66 17.08
N LEU A 7 8.90 -7.03 18.12
CA LEU A 7 8.74 -5.58 18.23
C LEU A 7 10.05 -4.87 18.58
N GLN A 8 11.05 -5.59 19.11
CA GLN A 8 12.35 -5.05 19.46
C GLN A 8 13.38 -5.11 18.31
N LYS A 9 13.12 -5.91 17.26
CA LYS A 9 13.99 -5.97 16.07
C LYS A 9 14.00 -4.62 15.34
N PRO A 10 15.16 -4.14 14.86
CA PRO A 10 15.24 -2.91 14.08
C PRO A 10 14.39 -3.01 12.81
N ALA A 11 13.90 -1.87 12.34
CA ALA A 11 13.17 -1.80 11.08
C ALA A 11 14.07 -2.24 9.91
N LEU A 12 13.52 -3.09 9.04
CA LEU A 12 14.16 -3.45 7.80
C LEU A 12 14.10 -2.24 6.85
N PRO A 13 15.22 -1.83 6.23
CA PRO A 13 15.21 -0.73 5.28
C PRO A 13 14.43 -1.14 4.02
N THR A 14 13.26 -0.54 3.81
CA THR A 14 12.28 -0.99 2.80
C THR A 14 12.87 -1.14 1.40
N GLU A 15 13.51 -0.09 0.86
CA GLU A 15 14.09 -0.12 -0.50
C GLU A 15 15.20 -1.17 -0.61
N THR A 16 16.17 -1.18 0.32
CA THR A 16 17.27 -2.16 0.29
C THR A 16 16.78 -3.60 0.44
N THR A 17 15.72 -3.82 1.22
CA THR A 17 15.11 -5.14 1.40
C THR A 17 14.43 -5.59 0.12
N PHE A 18 13.69 -4.70 -0.54
CA PHE A 18 13.07 -4.98 -1.84
C PHE A 18 14.11 -5.19 -2.94
N ASP A 19 15.18 -4.40 -2.99
CA ASP A 19 16.27 -4.58 -3.95
C ASP A 19 16.87 -5.99 -3.86
N ARG A 20 17.16 -6.46 -2.64
CA ARG A 20 17.64 -7.82 -2.39
C ARG A 20 16.65 -8.88 -2.81
N PHE A 21 15.37 -8.70 -2.47
CA PHE A 21 14.31 -9.62 -2.84
C PHE A 21 14.17 -9.75 -4.36
N VAL A 22 14.07 -8.62 -5.06
CA VAL A 22 13.93 -8.57 -6.52
C VAL A 22 15.11 -9.26 -7.20
N GLN A 23 16.35 -9.00 -6.75
CA GLN A 23 17.53 -9.68 -7.27
C GLN A 23 17.49 -11.20 -7.00
N ASN A 24 17.04 -11.63 -5.82
CA ASN A 24 16.97 -13.04 -5.44
C ASN A 24 16.05 -13.86 -6.35
N ILE A 25 14.95 -13.27 -6.83
CA ILE A 25 13.98 -13.93 -7.70
C ILE A 25 14.25 -13.71 -9.20
N GLY A 26 15.39 -13.09 -9.55
CA GLY A 26 15.81 -12.88 -10.94
C GLY A 26 15.27 -11.60 -11.61
N GLY A 27 14.66 -10.70 -10.84
CA GLY A 27 14.34 -9.35 -11.30
C GLY A 27 15.57 -8.44 -11.30
N GLN A 28 15.42 -7.25 -11.88
CA GLN A 28 16.50 -6.28 -12.04
C GLN A 28 16.06 -4.90 -11.53
N LYS A 29 16.96 -4.20 -10.85
CA LYS A 29 16.78 -2.78 -10.56
C LYS A 29 17.06 -1.97 -11.83
N ILE A 30 16.14 -1.07 -12.19
CA ILE A 30 16.21 -0.37 -13.46
C ILE A 30 17.36 0.65 -13.50
N SER A 31 17.70 1.25 -12.36
CA SER A 31 18.88 2.13 -12.25
C SER A 31 20.18 1.43 -12.64
N ASP A 32 20.26 0.11 -12.47
CA ASP A 32 21.49 -0.65 -12.69
C ASP A 32 21.66 -1.05 -14.16
N ILE A 33 20.58 -0.96 -14.96
CA ILE A 33 20.57 -1.29 -16.40
C ILE A 33 20.55 -0.04 -17.28
N LEU A 34 20.14 1.12 -16.75
CA LEU A 34 20.14 2.38 -17.50
C LEU A 34 21.55 2.99 -17.48
N PRO A 35 22.07 3.46 -18.63
CA PRO A 35 23.37 4.10 -18.69
C PRO A 35 23.32 5.53 -18.14
N GLY A 36 24.25 5.85 -17.24
CA GLY A 36 24.46 7.22 -16.74
C GLY A 36 23.32 7.75 -15.88
N ASP A 37 23.12 9.08 -15.90
CA ASP A 37 22.03 9.75 -15.20
C ASP A 37 20.87 10.02 -16.18
N PRO A 38 19.81 9.18 -16.20
CA PRO A 38 18.70 9.38 -17.11
C PRO A 38 18.02 10.73 -16.86
N SER A 39 17.57 11.39 -17.94
CA SER A 39 16.86 12.68 -17.86
C SER A 39 15.40 12.56 -17.40
N PHE A 40 14.95 11.36 -17.06
CA PHE A 40 13.58 11.01 -16.68
C PHE A 40 13.57 10.22 -15.37
N GLN A 41 12.41 10.11 -14.72
CA GLN A 41 12.31 9.31 -13.50
C GLN A 41 11.89 7.89 -13.88
N ASN A 42 12.82 6.94 -13.79
CA ASN A 42 12.51 5.54 -14.06
C ASN A 42 11.71 4.91 -12.91
N ALA A 43 11.08 3.78 -13.24
CA ALA A 43 10.49 2.89 -12.28
C ALA A 43 11.57 2.06 -11.60
N ASP A 44 11.28 1.45 -10.45
CA ASP A 44 12.32 0.76 -9.67
C ASP A 44 12.78 -0.58 -10.26
N TYR A 45 11.84 -1.42 -10.72
CA TYR A 45 12.15 -2.82 -11.04
C TYR A 45 11.63 -3.31 -12.39
N LEU A 46 12.38 -4.22 -13.00
CA LEU A 46 12.07 -4.90 -14.25
C LEU A 46 12.12 -6.42 -14.06
N PHE A 47 11.04 -7.08 -14.44
CA PHE A 47 10.92 -8.54 -14.56
C PHE A 47 10.76 -8.89 -16.04
N ARG A 48 11.89 -9.15 -16.71
CA ARG A 48 11.96 -9.30 -18.16
C ARG A 48 11.15 -10.49 -18.68
N ASN A 49 11.24 -11.63 -18.01
CA ASN A 49 10.60 -12.87 -18.47
C ASN A 49 9.07 -12.77 -18.37
N GLU A 50 8.59 -12.03 -17.38
CA GLU A 50 7.18 -11.84 -17.08
C GLU A 50 6.60 -10.59 -17.76
N SER A 51 7.45 -9.79 -18.43
CA SER A 51 7.07 -8.51 -19.04
C SER A 51 6.39 -7.57 -18.04
N VAL A 52 7.00 -7.40 -16.86
CA VAL A 52 6.48 -6.53 -15.79
C VAL A 52 7.48 -5.44 -15.43
N ILE A 53 6.99 -4.21 -15.30
CA ILE A 53 7.69 -3.11 -14.64
C ILE A 53 6.99 -2.83 -13.31
N ALA A 54 7.74 -2.79 -12.23
CA ALA A 54 7.21 -2.49 -10.91
C ALA A 54 7.79 -1.18 -10.37
N GLU A 55 6.92 -0.40 -9.73
CA GLU A 55 7.31 0.78 -8.97
C GLU A 55 7.04 0.55 -7.48
N LEU A 56 8.05 0.80 -6.65
CA LEU A 56 7.94 0.76 -5.20
C LEU A 56 7.56 2.14 -4.67
N LYS A 57 6.53 2.18 -3.82
CA LYS A 57 6.16 3.38 -3.07
C LYS A 57 5.95 3.03 -1.61
N THR A 58 6.36 3.95 -0.73
CA THR A 58 6.23 3.80 0.71
C THR A 58 5.22 4.82 1.26
N LEU A 59 4.30 4.37 2.10
CA LEU A 59 3.44 5.22 2.91
C LEU A 59 4.12 5.48 4.26
N GLN A 60 5.11 6.37 4.26
CA GLN A 60 5.86 6.74 5.48
C GLN A 60 5.22 7.87 6.27
N THR A 61 4.57 8.81 5.58
CA THR A 61 3.92 9.95 6.24
C THR A 61 2.51 9.55 6.64
N ASP A 62 2.21 9.62 7.93
CA ASP A 62 0.83 9.56 8.38
C ASP A 62 0.05 10.83 8.01
N PHE A 63 -0.58 10.82 6.83
CA PHE A 63 -1.31 11.99 6.33
C PHE A 63 -2.41 12.47 7.29
N GLY A 64 -3.02 11.54 8.05
CA GLY A 64 -4.09 11.85 8.98
C GLY A 64 -3.62 12.69 10.19
N THR A 65 -2.31 12.68 10.47
CA THR A 65 -1.73 13.45 11.57
C THR A 65 -1.16 14.79 11.13
N THR A 66 -1.20 15.13 9.83
CA THR A 66 -0.69 16.41 9.33
C THR A 66 -1.62 17.56 9.69
N ASP A 67 -1.07 18.75 9.95
CA ASP A 67 -1.88 19.94 10.24
C ASP A 67 -2.85 20.27 9.10
N SER A 68 -2.41 20.10 7.85
CA SER A 68 -3.25 20.29 6.67
C SER A 68 -4.46 19.35 6.61
N PHE A 69 -4.33 18.13 7.16
CA PHE A 69 -5.43 17.18 7.26
C PHE A 69 -6.34 17.55 8.43
N ARG A 70 -5.77 17.85 9.60
CA ARG A 70 -6.51 18.30 10.79
C ARG A 70 -7.38 19.51 10.49
N ASP A 71 -6.86 20.52 9.80
CA ASP A 71 -7.62 21.71 9.39
C ASP A 71 -8.83 21.36 8.51
N LYS A 72 -8.66 20.43 7.58
CA LYS A 72 -9.76 19.97 6.71
C LYS A 72 -10.77 19.14 7.48
N HIS A 73 -10.30 18.31 8.42
CA HIS A 73 -11.14 17.49 9.27
C HIS A 73 -11.99 18.35 10.22
N ILE A 74 -11.39 19.37 10.83
CA ILE A 74 -12.10 20.36 11.67
C ILE A 74 -13.17 21.08 10.85
N LYS A 75 -12.82 21.60 9.66
CA LYS A 75 -13.79 22.25 8.77
C LYS A 75 -14.94 21.33 8.35
N LEU A 76 -14.65 20.04 8.14
CA LEU A 76 -15.66 19.04 7.83
C LEU A 76 -16.60 18.80 9.02
N LEU A 77 -16.05 18.67 10.24
CA LEU A 77 -16.82 18.57 11.47
C LEU A 77 -17.73 19.79 11.67
N GLU A 78 -17.18 21.00 11.57
CA GLU A 78 -17.90 22.26 11.72
C GLU A 78 -19.07 22.35 10.74
N LYS A 79 -18.86 22.03 9.47
CA LYS A 79 -19.89 22.00 8.44
C LYS A 79 -21.06 21.09 8.81
N TYR A 80 -20.78 19.85 9.21
CA TYR A 80 -21.84 18.88 9.53
C TYR A 80 -22.63 19.27 10.79
N ILE A 81 -21.99 19.92 11.76
CA ILE A 81 -22.65 20.44 12.96
C ILE A 81 -23.49 21.68 12.64
N SER A 82 -22.95 22.63 11.87
CA SER A 82 -23.67 23.86 11.49
C SER A 82 -24.90 23.58 10.65
N ASP A 83 -24.84 22.55 9.80
CA ASP A 83 -25.94 22.13 8.94
C ASP A 83 -27.00 21.30 9.71
N GLY A 84 -26.81 21.04 11.02
CA GLY A 84 -27.71 20.23 11.83
C GLY A 84 -27.70 18.73 11.47
N ARG A 85 -26.72 18.29 10.67
CA ARG A 85 -26.61 16.92 10.15
C ARG A 85 -25.87 15.98 11.10
N MET A 86 -25.18 16.53 12.09
CA MET A 86 -24.42 15.79 13.09
C MET A 86 -24.45 16.53 14.42
N THR A 87 -24.49 15.79 15.52
CA THR A 87 -24.43 16.36 16.88
C THR A 87 -23.03 16.19 17.46
N PHE A 88 -22.70 16.98 18.48
CA PHE A 88 -21.48 16.75 19.27
C PHE A 88 -21.44 15.34 19.89
N GLY A 89 -22.59 14.74 20.19
CA GLY A 89 -22.66 13.36 20.67
C GLY A 89 -22.05 12.35 19.70
N ALA A 90 -22.15 12.58 18.39
CA ALA A 90 -21.52 11.71 17.39
C ALA A 90 -19.99 11.75 17.44
N ILE A 91 -19.41 12.89 17.84
CA ILE A 91 -17.95 13.05 18.01
C ILE A 91 -17.46 12.25 19.22
N PHE A 92 -18.21 12.31 20.32
CA PHE A 92 -17.90 11.59 21.56
C PHE A 92 -18.42 10.15 21.58
N ARG A 93 -18.82 9.60 20.41
CA ARG A 93 -19.35 8.25 20.24
C ARG A 93 -20.58 7.94 21.11
N SER A 94 -21.31 8.97 21.54
CA SER A 94 -22.57 8.84 22.28
C SER A 94 -23.81 8.94 21.38
N ALA A 95 -23.61 9.15 20.07
CA ALA A 95 -24.64 9.10 19.05
C ALA A 95 -24.06 8.51 17.75
N GLU A 96 -24.92 8.07 16.84
CA GLU A 96 -24.50 7.58 15.54
C GLU A 96 -23.89 8.69 14.68
N CYS A 97 -22.84 8.34 13.94
CA CYS A 97 -22.20 9.22 12.99
C CYS A 97 -22.86 9.06 11.61
N PRO A 98 -23.23 10.15 10.92
CA PRO A 98 -23.82 10.06 9.59
C PRO A 98 -22.91 9.31 8.60
N GLU A 99 -23.49 8.42 7.80
CA GLU A 99 -22.72 7.64 6.80
C GLU A 99 -22.00 8.56 5.80
N GLU A 100 -22.65 9.66 5.40
CA GLU A 100 -22.07 10.65 4.49
C GLU A 100 -20.84 11.35 5.08
N TYR A 101 -20.82 11.60 6.40
CA TYR A 101 -19.66 12.16 7.06
C TYR A 101 -18.45 11.21 6.95
N SER A 102 -18.68 9.91 7.17
CA SER A 102 -17.63 8.90 7.03
C SER A 102 -17.08 8.87 5.62
N LYS A 103 -17.94 8.93 4.60
CA LYS A 103 -17.53 9.02 3.19
C LYS A 103 -16.72 10.29 2.90
N ASP A 104 -17.15 11.44 3.41
CA ASP A 104 -16.44 12.70 3.22
C ASP A 104 -15.09 12.75 3.96
N LEU A 105 -15.00 12.13 5.14
CA LEU A 105 -13.76 11.98 5.89
C LEU A 105 -12.75 11.12 5.10
N LEU A 106 -13.19 9.98 4.56
CA LEU A 106 -12.37 9.12 3.70
C LEU A 106 -11.86 9.87 2.47
N ARG A 107 -12.68 10.75 1.88
CA ARG A 107 -12.29 11.59 0.72
C ARG A 107 -11.15 12.56 1.04
N LEU A 108 -10.90 12.91 2.31
CA LEU A 108 -9.77 13.78 2.67
C LEU A 108 -8.41 13.11 2.42
N PHE A 109 -8.33 11.78 2.43
CA PHE A 109 -7.10 11.02 2.15
C PHE A 109 -6.80 10.90 0.65
N ARG A 110 -7.83 10.96 -0.19
CA ARG A 110 -7.73 10.76 -1.65
C ARG A 110 -6.64 11.60 -2.32
N PRO A 111 -6.48 12.90 -2.05
CA PRO A 111 -5.44 13.71 -2.71
C PRO A 111 -4.02 13.21 -2.46
N ALA A 112 -3.72 12.69 -1.26
CA ALA A 112 -2.39 12.17 -0.94
C ALA A 112 -2.10 10.90 -1.74
N LEU A 113 -3.06 9.96 -1.74
CA LEU A 113 -2.96 8.72 -2.51
C LEU A 113 -2.87 8.99 -4.01
N CYS A 114 -3.68 9.90 -4.55
CA CYS A 114 -3.60 10.30 -5.97
C CYS A 114 -2.21 10.84 -6.35
N ARG A 115 -1.53 11.60 -5.48
CA ARG A 115 -0.17 12.09 -5.77
C ARG A 115 0.83 10.94 -5.89
N ILE A 116 0.73 9.93 -5.04
CA ILE A 116 1.58 8.74 -5.07
C ILE A 116 1.33 7.97 -6.37
N LEU A 117 0.07 7.66 -6.67
CA LEU A 117 -0.32 6.94 -7.89
C LEU A 117 0.07 7.69 -9.16
N LYS A 118 -0.08 9.03 -9.18
CA LYS A 118 0.34 9.87 -10.32
C LYS A 118 1.84 9.75 -10.59
N LYS A 119 2.67 9.83 -9.55
CA LYS A 119 4.13 9.68 -9.68
C LYS A 119 4.49 8.30 -10.19
N ALA A 120 3.96 7.26 -9.55
CA ALA A 120 4.23 5.88 -9.94
C ALA A 120 3.80 5.60 -11.39
N ASN A 121 2.60 6.02 -11.80
CA ASN A 121 2.16 5.89 -13.18
C ASN A 121 3.08 6.62 -14.16
N GLN A 122 3.55 7.82 -13.83
CA GLN A 122 4.47 8.58 -14.68
C GLN A 122 5.80 7.84 -14.83
N GLN A 123 6.39 7.37 -13.73
CA GLN A 123 7.65 6.63 -13.74
C GLN A 123 7.55 5.33 -14.54
N ILE A 124 6.48 4.56 -14.34
CA ILE A 124 6.19 3.37 -15.14
C ILE A 124 6.08 3.75 -16.62
N LYS A 125 5.29 4.77 -16.96
CA LYS A 125 5.07 5.20 -18.34
C LYS A 125 6.36 5.66 -19.04
N GLU A 126 7.17 6.47 -18.37
CA GLU A 126 8.47 6.94 -18.90
C GLU A 126 9.40 5.75 -19.11
N THR A 127 9.49 4.84 -18.15
CA THR A 127 10.33 3.65 -18.26
C THR A 127 9.91 2.73 -19.41
N LYS A 128 8.61 2.50 -19.58
CA LYS A 128 8.08 1.72 -20.72
C LYS A 128 8.54 2.29 -22.05
N LYS A 129 8.50 3.62 -22.17
CA LYS A 129 8.92 4.35 -23.37
C LYS A 129 10.42 4.22 -23.61
N GLU A 130 11.24 4.49 -22.60
CA GLU A 130 12.70 4.55 -22.73
C GLU A 130 13.32 3.16 -22.95
N LEU A 131 12.75 2.11 -22.36
CA LEU A 131 13.17 0.73 -22.60
C LEU A 131 12.60 0.12 -23.91
N ASN A 132 11.84 0.90 -24.70
CA ASN A 132 11.07 0.41 -25.86
C ASN A 132 10.23 -0.83 -25.53
N PHE A 133 9.69 -0.87 -24.32
CA PHE A 133 9.03 -2.04 -23.73
C PHE A 133 7.52 -1.78 -23.73
N ALA A 134 6.91 -1.75 -24.92
CA ALA A 134 5.55 -1.24 -25.12
C ALA A 134 4.41 -2.21 -24.71
N ASN A 135 4.70 -3.49 -24.48
CA ASN A 135 3.71 -4.54 -24.18
C ASN A 135 3.86 -5.15 -22.77
N ASN A 136 4.32 -4.39 -21.80
CA ASN A 136 4.44 -4.84 -20.41
C ASN A 136 3.30 -4.35 -19.53
N HIS A 137 3.14 -5.07 -18.43
CA HIS A 137 2.28 -4.68 -17.34
C HIS A 137 3.02 -3.75 -16.38
N GLY A 138 2.32 -2.74 -15.89
CA GLY A 138 2.83 -1.91 -14.80
C GLY A 138 2.22 -2.35 -13.48
N ILE A 139 3.04 -2.54 -12.45
CA ILE A 139 2.55 -2.80 -11.09
C ILE A 139 3.07 -1.76 -10.10
N ILE A 140 2.27 -1.46 -9.09
CA ILE A 140 2.74 -0.68 -7.93
C ILE A 140 2.88 -1.61 -6.73
N LEU A 141 4.03 -1.59 -6.09
CA LEU A 141 4.27 -2.18 -4.77
C LEU A 141 4.15 -1.06 -3.74
N LEU A 142 3.01 -0.97 -3.04
CA LEU A 142 2.74 0.06 -2.05
C LEU A 142 2.96 -0.48 -0.65
N VAL A 143 4.15 -0.24 -0.10
CA VAL A 143 4.51 -0.62 1.26
C VAL A 143 3.93 0.38 2.24
N ASN A 144 3.06 -0.07 3.13
CA ASN A 144 2.71 0.69 4.32
C ASN A 144 3.84 0.59 5.35
N ASP A 145 4.44 1.75 5.65
CA ASP A 145 5.59 1.92 6.52
C ASP A 145 5.22 2.96 7.60
N ASP A 146 4.34 2.56 8.53
CA ASP A 146 3.79 3.35 9.64
C ASP A 146 2.70 4.38 9.29
N PHE A 147 1.98 4.20 8.19
CA PHE A 147 0.70 4.89 7.95
C PHE A 147 -0.45 4.20 8.69
N ILE A 148 -0.88 4.76 9.83
CA ILE A 148 -1.86 4.12 10.74
C ILE A 148 -3.23 4.80 10.81
N SER A 149 -3.37 6.02 10.26
CA SER A 149 -4.63 6.78 10.33
C SER A 149 -5.79 6.18 9.52
N LEU A 150 -5.55 5.16 8.71
CA LEU A 150 -6.59 4.54 7.89
C LEU A 150 -6.37 3.02 7.74
N GLU A 151 -7.44 2.25 7.93
CA GLU A 151 -7.40 0.79 7.80
C GLU A 151 -7.05 0.35 6.35
N PRO A 152 -6.34 -0.79 6.15
CA PRO A 152 -5.95 -1.28 4.84
C PRO A 152 -7.08 -1.31 3.81
N ARG A 153 -8.28 -1.76 4.21
CA ARG A 153 -9.47 -1.84 3.33
C ARG A 153 -9.89 -0.51 2.72
N PHE A 154 -9.72 0.59 3.44
CA PHE A 154 -10.09 1.91 2.95
C PHE A 154 -9.00 2.47 2.03
N ILE A 155 -7.72 2.19 2.32
CA ILE A 155 -6.62 2.53 1.42
C ILE A 155 -6.81 1.83 0.08
N THR A 156 -7.03 0.52 0.10
CA THR A 156 -7.25 -0.27 -1.12
C THR A 156 -8.48 0.21 -1.87
N SER A 157 -9.61 0.45 -1.19
CA SER A 157 -10.84 0.96 -1.82
C SER A 157 -10.64 2.30 -2.53
N ILE A 158 -9.96 3.26 -1.89
CA ILE A 158 -9.69 4.57 -2.49
C ILE A 158 -8.77 4.43 -3.72
N ILE A 159 -7.74 3.59 -3.63
CA ILE A 159 -6.84 3.33 -4.76
C ILE A 159 -7.60 2.67 -5.92
N CYS A 160 -8.45 1.68 -5.65
CA CYS A 160 -9.29 1.03 -6.66
C CYS A 160 -10.18 2.05 -7.38
N GLU A 161 -10.87 2.92 -6.64
CA GLU A 161 -11.71 3.97 -7.20
C GLU A 161 -10.90 4.88 -8.15
N VAL A 162 -9.69 5.25 -7.75
CA VAL A 162 -8.82 6.11 -8.56
C VAL A 162 -8.31 5.40 -9.81
N LEU A 163 -7.83 4.16 -9.70
CA LEU A 163 -7.29 3.37 -10.81
C LEU A 163 -8.36 2.94 -11.81
N THR A 164 -9.62 2.81 -11.39
CA THR A 164 -10.75 2.52 -12.29
C THR A 164 -10.92 3.61 -13.35
N HIS A 165 -10.59 4.85 -13.01
CA HIS A 165 -10.85 6.02 -13.88
C HIS A 165 -9.57 6.72 -14.37
N SER A 166 -8.39 6.29 -13.93
CA SER A 166 -7.12 6.99 -14.20
C SER A 166 -5.93 6.04 -14.23
N TYR A 167 -4.80 6.54 -14.75
CA TYR A 167 -3.50 5.85 -14.69
C TYR A 167 -3.44 4.52 -15.46
N SER A 168 -3.62 4.59 -16.77
CA SER A 168 -3.64 3.42 -17.67
C SER A 168 -2.34 2.62 -17.76
N SER A 169 -1.23 3.11 -17.20
CA SER A 169 0.03 2.36 -17.20
C SER A 169 0.13 1.38 -16.02
N ILE A 170 -0.85 1.37 -15.12
CA ILE A 170 -0.95 0.46 -13.97
C ILE A 170 -2.02 -0.60 -14.26
N ASP A 171 -1.61 -1.86 -14.18
CA ASP A 171 -2.45 -3.03 -14.42
C ASP A 171 -2.73 -3.82 -13.14
N ALA A 172 -1.89 -3.66 -12.11
CA ALA A 172 -2.11 -4.17 -10.76
C ALA A 172 -1.48 -3.25 -9.71
N PHE A 173 -1.95 -3.33 -8.47
CA PHE A 173 -1.21 -2.81 -7.33
C PHE A 173 -1.22 -3.82 -6.20
N VAL A 174 -0.19 -3.78 -5.36
CA VAL A 174 -0.06 -4.59 -4.15
C VAL A 174 0.03 -3.63 -2.98
N TYR A 175 -0.92 -3.71 -2.06
CA TYR A 175 -0.76 -3.10 -0.74
C TYR A 175 -0.09 -4.12 0.18
N LEU A 176 0.99 -3.75 0.84
CA LEU A 176 1.72 -4.68 1.70
C LEU A 176 2.28 -4.00 2.93
N THR A 177 2.63 -4.79 3.94
CA THR A 177 3.38 -4.32 5.10
C THR A 177 4.71 -5.08 5.21
N LEU A 178 5.74 -4.40 5.72
CA LEU A 178 7.07 -4.98 5.95
C LEU A 178 7.46 -4.86 7.43
N ASN A 179 7.35 -3.64 7.94
CA ASN A 179 7.83 -3.23 9.25
C ASN A 179 6.71 -3.12 10.29
N HIS A 180 5.48 -3.37 9.86
CA HIS A 180 4.27 -3.01 10.55
C HIS A 180 3.31 -4.18 10.54
N TYR A 181 2.96 -4.66 11.73
CA TYR A 181 2.02 -5.77 11.88
C TYR A 181 0.59 -5.28 11.96
N VAL A 182 -0.33 -6.11 11.52
CA VAL A 182 -1.75 -5.84 11.52
C VAL A 182 -2.46 -6.88 12.36
N ASP A 183 -3.27 -6.38 13.29
CA ASP A 183 -4.24 -7.15 14.05
C ASP A 183 -5.47 -7.38 13.18
N ILE A 184 -5.86 -8.65 13.00
CA ILE A 184 -7.03 -9.05 12.22
C ILE A 184 -8.02 -9.69 13.21
N PRO A 185 -9.25 -9.15 13.36
CA PRO A 185 -10.21 -9.69 14.31
C PRO A 185 -10.49 -11.19 14.07
N GLY A 186 -10.37 -11.99 15.14
CA GLY A 186 -10.55 -13.44 15.08
C GLY A 186 -9.30 -14.22 14.64
N ASN A 187 -8.18 -13.54 14.42
CA ASN A 187 -6.87 -14.15 14.16
C ASN A 187 -5.95 -13.83 15.35
N ASP A 188 -5.41 -14.88 16.00
CA ASP A 188 -4.55 -14.75 17.18
C ASP A 188 -3.09 -14.36 16.85
N TYR A 189 -2.77 -14.16 15.56
CA TYR A 189 -1.42 -13.82 15.08
C TYR A 189 -1.31 -12.35 14.68
N ALA A 190 -0.10 -11.80 14.84
CA ALA A 190 0.29 -10.52 14.26
C ALA A 190 0.62 -10.73 12.76
N ASN A 191 -0.07 -10.04 11.86
CA ASN A 191 0.00 -10.35 10.43
C ASN A 191 0.85 -9.33 9.66
N LEU A 192 1.66 -9.82 8.72
CA LEU A 192 2.13 -9.02 7.59
C LEU A 192 1.16 -9.21 6.42
N LEU A 193 0.95 -8.15 5.65
CA LEU A 193 -0.03 -8.16 4.57
C LEU A 193 0.64 -8.20 3.21
N TRP A 194 0.05 -8.98 2.30
CA TRP A 194 0.26 -8.90 0.85
C TRP A 194 -1.12 -8.94 0.19
N ILE A 195 -1.61 -7.78 -0.25
CA ILE A 195 -2.96 -7.61 -0.79
C ILE A 195 -2.85 -7.16 -2.24
N PRO A 196 -2.85 -8.10 -3.21
CA PRO A 196 -2.84 -7.75 -4.61
C PRO A 196 -4.24 -7.38 -5.09
N VAL A 197 -4.31 -6.39 -5.98
CA VAL A 197 -5.53 -6.01 -6.68
C VAL A 197 -5.20 -5.81 -8.15
N TYR A 198 -6.05 -6.37 -9.00
CA TYR A 198 -5.84 -6.45 -10.44
C TYR A 198 -6.87 -5.60 -11.18
N SER A 199 -6.43 -4.95 -12.26
CA SER A 199 -7.35 -4.34 -13.21
C SER A 199 -8.09 -5.42 -14.01
N GLU A 200 -9.27 -5.10 -14.54
CA GLU A 200 -9.99 -6.00 -15.47
C GLU A 200 -9.19 -6.34 -16.74
N ARG A 201 -8.15 -5.55 -17.05
CA ARG A 201 -7.25 -5.76 -18.20
C ARG A 201 -6.09 -6.70 -17.89
N ALA A 202 -5.89 -7.06 -16.63
CA ALA A 202 -4.77 -7.91 -16.22
C ALA A 202 -4.96 -9.34 -16.79
N PRO A 203 -4.01 -9.86 -17.59
CA PRO A 203 -4.06 -11.24 -18.02
C PRO A 203 -3.76 -12.18 -16.84
N SER A 204 -4.18 -13.43 -16.96
CA SER A 204 -3.89 -14.46 -15.95
C SER A 204 -2.40 -14.60 -15.65
N SER A 205 -1.54 -14.42 -16.64
CA SER A 205 -0.08 -14.45 -16.45
C SER A 205 0.43 -13.36 -15.49
N LEU A 206 -0.18 -12.17 -15.49
CA LEU A 206 0.15 -11.11 -14.52
C LEU A 206 -0.36 -11.48 -13.13
N VAL A 207 -1.57 -12.03 -13.03
CA VAL A 207 -2.17 -12.47 -11.77
C VAL A 207 -1.31 -13.55 -11.12
N ASP A 208 -0.96 -14.59 -11.88
CA ASP A 208 -0.12 -15.70 -11.45
C ASP A 208 1.27 -15.20 -11.00
N PHE A 209 1.85 -14.27 -11.76
CA PHE A 209 3.14 -13.67 -11.40
C PHE A 209 3.06 -12.91 -10.07
N VAL A 210 2.10 -12.01 -9.89
CA VAL A 210 1.99 -11.20 -8.66
C VAL A 210 1.65 -12.06 -7.43
N ASN A 211 0.84 -13.10 -7.60
CA ASN A 211 0.55 -14.05 -6.53
C ASN A 211 1.80 -14.86 -6.14
N LYS A 212 2.54 -15.34 -7.14
CA LYS A 212 3.83 -16.01 -6.92
C LYS A 212 4.83 -15.07 -6.24
N LEU A 213 4.90 -13.81 -6.67
CA LEU A 213 5.75 -12.78 -6.08
C LEU A 213 5.44 -12.61 -4.59
N GLY A 214 4.16 -12.63 -4.20
CA GLY A 214 3.75 -12.57 -2.80
C GLY A 214 4.18 -13.78 -1.97
N SER A 215 4.03 -15.00 -2.51
CA SER A 215 4.53 -16.20 -1.86
C SER A 215 6.04 -16.14 -1.66
N GLN A 216 6.78 -15.76 -2.71
CA GLN A 216 8.24 -15.64 -2.65
C GLN A 216 8.69 -14.52 -1.71
N TRP A 217 7.93 -13.44 -1.59
CA TRP A 217 8.20 -12.37 -0.64
C TRP A 217 8.10 -12.87 0.80
N CYS A 218 7.05 -13.62 1.12
CA CYS A 218 6.91 -14.24 2.44
C CYS A 218 8.08 -15.18 2.75
N ASP A 219 8.41 -16.08 1.82
CA ASP A 219 9.53 -17.03 2.01
C ASP A 219 10.88 -16.31 2.12
N PHE A 220 11.09 -15.23 1.36
CA PHE A 220 12.28 -14.39 1.47
C PHE A 220 12.40 -13.73 2.84
N LEU A 221 11.30 -13.20 3.38
CA LEU A 221 11.32 -12.54 4.68
C LEU A 221 11.65 -13.51 5.81
N GLU A 222 11.18 -14.76 5.77
CA GLU A 222 11.47 -15.75 6.82
C GLU A 222 12.97 -16.00 7.01
N VAL A 223 13.79 -15.82 5.96
CA VAL A 223 15.24 -15.90 6.05
C VAL A 223 15.83 -14.79 6.94
N ASP A 224 15.28 -13.58 6.85
CA ASP A 224 15.78 -12.40 7.57
C ASP A 224 15.10 -12.22 8.94
N VAL A 225 13.81 -12.54 9.08
CA VAL A 225 13.02 -12.28 10.29
C VAL A 225 12.70 -13.51 11.14
N GLY A 226 12.95 -14.71 10.62
CA GLY A 226 12.54 -15.98 11.21
C GLY A 226 11.21 -16.48 10.65
N GLU A 227 10.91 -17.77 10.86
CA GLU A 227 9.69 -18.43 10.37
C GLU A 227 8.42 -17.74 10.90
N PHE A 228 7.40 -17.63 10.05
CA PHE A 228 6.11 -17.09 10.46
C PHE A 228 5.28 -18.16 11.17
N ASP A 229 4.60 -17.75 12.25
CA ASP A 229 3.72 -18.66 13.01
C ASP A 229 2.53 -19.17 12.18
N ASN A 230 2.12 -18.40 11.16
CA ASN A 230 1.02 -18.76 10.26
C ASN A 230 1.18 -18.09 8.88
N LYS A 231 0.72 -18.78 7.83
CA LYS A 231 0.60 -18.26 6.46
C LYS A 231 -0.84 -18.46 5.98
N VAL A 232 -1.58 -17.37 5.80
CA VAL A 232 -2.97 -17.40 5.31
C VAL A 232 -3.01 -16.85 3.89
N VAL A 233 -3.58 -17.63 2.97
CA VAL A 233 -3.86 -17.22 1.59
C VAL A 233 -5.37 -17.32 1.38
N THR A 234 -6.01 -16.22 0.98
CA THR A 234 -7.45 -16.16 0.75
C THR A 234 -7.78 -15.12 -0.30
N ASP A 235 -8.86 -15.36 -1.04
CA ASP A 235 -9.49 -14.43 -1.97
C ASP A 235 -10.64 -13.63 -1.33
N ASP A 236 -11.01 -13.92 -0.08
CA ASP A 236 -12.09 -13.24 0.63
C ASP A 236 -11.66 -11.86 1.14
N PRO A 237 -12.19 -10.75 0.58
CA PRO A 237 -11.84 -9.40 1.04
C PRO A 237 -12.30 -9.12 2.47
N SER A 238 -13.23 -9.93 3.01
CA SER A 238 -13.69 -9.81 4.39
C SER A 238 -12.61 -10.21 5.40
N ALA A 239 -11.58 -10.94 4.97
CA ALA A 239 -10.46 -11.37 5.82
C ALA A 239 -9.66 -10.21 6.43
N ILE A 240 -9.75 -9.00 5.89
CA ILE A 240 -9.10 -7.80 6.42
C ILE A 240 -10.11 -6.77 6.97
N LEU A 241 -11.37 -7.17 7.14
CA LEU A 241 -12.40 -6.29 7.67
C LEU A 241 -12.04 -5.89 9.11
N GLN A 242 -11.98 -4.59 9.37
CA GLN A 242 -11.56 -4.02 10.66
C GLN A 242 -10.11 -4.38 11.07
N ALA A 243 -9.27 -4.76 10.10
CA ALA A 243 -7.85 -4.97 10.35
C ALA A 243 -7.19 -3.65 10.81
N ARG A 244 -6.42 -3.69 11.90
CA ARG A 244 -5.84 -2.51 12.53
C ARG A 244 -4.34 -2.59 12.62
N ALA A 245 -3.72 -1.46 12.33
CA ALA A 245 -2.31 -1.23 12.54
C ALA A 245 -1.90 -1.47 14.00
N ILE A 246 -0.86 -2.27 14.23
CA ILE A 246 -0.21 -2.43 15.54
C ILE A 246 0.95 -1.44 15.61
N PRO A 247 0.88 -0.38 16.45
CA PRO A 247 1.95 0.62 16.53
C PRO A 247 3.26 -0.01 17.00
N ARG A 248 4.35 0.28 16.28
CA ARG A 248 5.68 -0.23 16.63
C ARG A 248 6.26 0.40 17.91
N LYS A 249 5.73 1.57 18.30
CA LYS A 249 6.00 2.25 19.56
C LYS A 249 4.68 2.53 20.25
N LEU A 250 4.56 2.11 21.51
CA LEU A 250 3.50 2.59 22.40
C LEU A 250 3.86 4.05 22.76
N THR A 251 3.11 5.01 22.22
CA THR A 251 3.15 6.42 22.66
C THR A 251 2.52 6.56 24.03
#